data_AF-A0AAU4SW40-F1
#
_entry.id   AF-A0AAU4SW40-F1
#
_cell.length_a   1.000
_cell.length_b   1.000
_cell.length_c   1.000
_cell.angle_alpha   90.00
_cell.angle_beta   90.00
_cell.angle_gamma   90.00
#
_symmetry.space_group_name_H-M   'P 1'
#
loop_
_entity.id
_entity.type
_entity.pdbx_description
1 polymer ?
#
loop_
_entity_poly.entity_id
_entity_poly.type
_entity_poly.pdbx_seq_one_letter_code
_entity_poly.pdbx_strand_id
1 'polypeptide(L)'
;MATLNIAPKLVSDIAERTVLTYVEAFLGLLLASGTTNLIALSALESAAIAAIPAGLAVVKGAVGSLLGRAGTASWLPARTDPASTTLN
;
A
#
# COMPACT_ATOMS: atom_id res chain seq x y z
N MET A 1 -6.78 2.37 30.12
CA MET A 1 -5.56 3.00 29.55
C MET A 1 -4.75 1.90 28.88
N ALA A 2 -5.06 1.57 27.63
CA ALA A 2 -4.39 0.49 26.89
C ALA A 2 -3.36 1.11 25.94
N THR A 3 -2.09 0.92 26.24
CA THR A 3 -0.97 1.20 25.32
C THR A 3 -1.01 0.11 24.24
N LEU A 4 -1.88 0.30 23.25
CA LEU A 4 -2.07 -0.64 22.15
C LEU A 4 -0.85 -0.60 21.23
N ASN A 5 -0.33 -1.78 20.95
CA ASN A 5 0.81 -2.05 20.09
C ASN A 5 0.44 -1.75 18.61
N ILE A 6 0.27 -0.47 18.24
CA ILE A 6 -0.24 -0.02 16.93
C ILE A 6 0.82 -0.18 15.82
N ALA A 7 2.10 -0.01 16.16
CA ALA A 7 3.22 -0.10 15.23
C ALA A 7 3.31 -1.44 14.45
N PRO A 8 3.24 -2.63 15.09
CA PRO A 8 3.35 -3.90 14.36
C PRO A 8 2.18 -4.14 13.40
N LYS A 9 0.97 -3.66 13.73
CA LYS A 9 -0.20 -3.78 12.86
C LYS A 9 -0.08 -2.92 11.61
N LEU A 10 0.42 -1.69 11.77
CA LEU A 10 0.66 -0.77 10.66
C LEU A 10 1.70 -1.30 9.68
N VAL A 11 2.83 -1.80 10.19
CA VAL A 11 3.90 -2.35 9.33
C VAL A 11 3.40 -3.58 8.57
N SER A 12 2.58 -4.43 9.21
CA SER A 12 1.96 -5.58 8.55
C SER A 12 1.03 -5.17 7.41
N ASP A 13 0.17 -4.17 7.61
CA ASP A 13 -0.75 -3.67 6.56
C ASP A 13 0.04 -3.07 5.38
N ILE A 14 1.08 -2.28 5.67
CA ILE A 14 1.95 -1.71 4.62
C ILE A 14 2.65 -2.83 3.84
N ALA A 15 3.22 -3.82 4.54
CA ALA A 15 3.92 -4.93 3.91
C ALA A 15 2.98 -5.76 3.01
N GLU A 16 1.79 -6.11 3.50
CA GLU A 16 0.79 -6.86 2.74
C GLU A 16 0.39 -6.10 1.48
N ARG A 17 0.06 -4.81 1.60
CA ARG A 17 -0.28 -3.96 0.45
C ARG A 17 0.85 -3.84 -0.55
N THR A 18 2.09 -3.68 -0.09
CA THR A 18 3.27 -3.58 -0.96
C THR A 18 3.49 -4.87 -1.74
N VAL A 19 3.40 -6.03 -1.08
CA VAL A 19 3.56 -7.33 -1.74
C VAL A 19 2.45 -7.55 -2.76
N LEU A 20 1.19 -7.30 -2.38
CA LEU A 20 0.06 -7.42 -3.31
C LEU A 20 0.19 -6.49 -4.51
N THR A 21 0.59 -5.23 -4.29
CA THR A 21 0.83 -4.25 -5.36
C THR A 21 1.91 -4.72 -6.32
N TYR A 22 3.02 -5.26 -5.79
CA TYR A 22 4.11 -5.80 -6.62
C TYR A 22 3.63 -6.97 -7.47
N VAL A 23 2.96 -7.95 -6.85
CA VAL A 23 2.45 -9.14 -7.53
C VAL A 23 1.45 -8.76 -8.61
N GLU A 24 0.50 -7.87 -8.32
CA GLU A 24 -0.50 -7.40 -9.26
C GLU A 24 0.13 -6.67 -10.45
N ALA A 25 1.03 -5.72 -10.20
CA ALA A 25 1.71 -4.99 -11.26
C ALA A 25 2.59 -5.92 -12.11
N PHE A 26 3.33 -6.83 -11.48
CA PHE A 26 4.20 -7.78 -12.17
C PHE A 26 3.40 -8.70 -13.09
N LEU A 27 2.35 -9.33 -12.56
CA LEU A 27 1.48 -10.22 -13.33
C LEU A 27 0.74 -9.44 -14.42
N GLY A 28 0.27 -8.23 -14.13
CA GLY A 28 -0.36 -7.35 -15.11
C GLY A 28 0.56 -7.03 -16.27
N LEU A 29 1.82 -6.67 -16.01
CA LEU A 29 2.82 -6.43 -17.05
C LEU A 29 3.20 -7.69 -17.82
N LEU A 30 3.34 -8.83 -17.14
CA LEU A 30 3.67 -10.10 -17.79
C LEU A 30 2.55 -10.55 -18.74
N LEU A 31 1.31 -10.45 -18.28
CA LEU A 31 0.13 -10.74 -19.09
C LEU A 31 -0.02 -9.73 -20.23
N ALA A 32 0.18 -8.44 -19.97
CA ALA A 32 0.15 -7.42 -21.02
C ALA A 32 1.20 -7.70 -22.10
N SER A 33 2.44 -8.03 -21.71
CA SER A 33 3.52 -8.36 -22.65
C SER A 33 3.23 -9.63 -23.47
N GLY A 34 2.68 -10.67 -22.81
CA GLY A 34 2.40 -11.94 -23.47
C GLY A 34 1.12 -11.98 -24.31
N THR A 35 0.14 -11.12 -24.02
CA THR A 35 -1.19 -11.15 -24.68
C THR A 35 -1.45 -9.95 -25.58
N THR A 36 -0.81 -8.82 -25.31
CA THR A 36 -0.98 -7.60 -26.10
C THR A 36 0.35 -7.25 -26.76
N ASN A 37 0.36 -7.12 -28.09
CA ASN A 37 1.51 -6.60 -28.84
C ASN A 37 1.77 -5.10 -28.58
N LEU A 38 1.23 -4.53 -27.50
CA LEU A 38 1.36 -3.12 -27.14
C LEU A 38 2.68 -2.85 -26.43
N ILE A 39 3.22 -3.83 -25.72
CA ILE A 39 4.40 -3.68 -24.87
C ILE A 39 5.21 -4.97 -24.96
N ALA A 40 6.47 -4.90 -25.37
CA ALA A 40 7.36 -6.06 -25.41
C ALA A 40 8.37 -5.95 -24.26
N LEU A 41 8.09 -6.66 -23.17
CA LEU A 41 8.95 -6.68 -21.98
C LEU A 41 9.29 -8.12 -21.61
N SER A 42 10.56 -8.34 -21.28
CA SER A 42 11.01 -9.56 -20.62
C SER A 42 10.51 -9.63 -19.18
N ALA A 43 10.46 -10.83 -18.60
CA ALA A 43 10.05 -11.01 -17.21
C ALA A 43 10.89 -10.19 -16.23
N LEU A 44 12.18 -9.99 -16.51
CA LEU A 44 13.05 -9.17 -15.66
C LEU A 44 12.68 -7.67 -15.72
N GLU A 45 12.33 -7.17 -16.91
CA GLU A 45 11.91 -5.78 -17.07
C GLU A 45 10.53 -5.54 -16.44
N SER A 46 9.61 -6.49 -16.57
CA SER A 46 8.31 -6.42 -15.88
C SER A 46 8.47 -6.37 -14.35
N ALA A 47 9.40 -7.17 -13.80
CA ALA A 47 9.72 -7.15 -12.37
C ALA A 47 10.31 -5.80 -11.93
N ALA A 48 11.24 -5.24 -12.70
CA ALA A 48 11.84 -3.94 -12.43
C ALA A 48 10.79 -2.81 -12.43
N ILE A 49 9.86 -2.82 -13.39
CA ILE A 49 8.80 -1.82 -13.49
C ILE A 49 7.79 -1.98 -12.35
N ALA A 50 7.41 -3.21 -11.99
CA ALA A 50 6.48 -3.50 -10.89
C ALA A 50 7.03 -3.06 -9.52
N ALA A 51 8.35 -3.02 -9.33
CA ALA A 51 8.96 -2.52 -8.11
C ALA A 51 8.71 -1.02 -7.87
N ILE A 52 8.47 -0.24 -8.92
CA ILE A 52 8.21 1.21 -8.82
C ILE A 52 6.90 1.50 -8.07
N PRO A 53 5.71 1.02 -8.50
CA PRO A 53 4.47 1.25 -7.76
C PRO A 53 4.48 0.58 -6.39
N ALA A 54 5.13 -0.58 -6.23
CA ALA A 54 5.30 -1.22 -4.93
C ALA A 54 6.10 -0.35 -3.95
N GLY A 55 7.19 0.27 -4.41
CA GLY A 55 7.95 1.24 -3.63
C GLY A 55 7.13 2.47 -3.25
N LEU A 56 6.31 2.99 -4.18
CA LEU A 56 5.39 4.09 -3.90
C LEU A 56 4.32 3.72 -2.84
N ALA A 57 3.86 2.47 -2.79
CA ALA A 57 2.95 2.00 -1.75
C ALA A 57 3.60 2.06 -0.36
N VAL A 58 4.89 1.69 -0.24
CA VAL A 58 5.65 1.84 1.01
C VAL A 58 5.78 3.31 1.39
N VAL A 59 6.14 4.18 0.44
CA VAL A 59 6.27 5.62 0.68
C VAL A 59 4.93 6.21 1.15
N LYS A 60 3.81 5.84 0.52
CA LYS A 60 2.47 6.26 0.94
C LYS A 60 2.17 5.80 2.37
N GLY A 61 2.52 4.56 2.71
CA GLY A 61 2.42 4.02 4.06
C GLY A 61 3.27 4.82 5.07
N ALA A 62 4.52 5.11 4.73
CA ALA A 62 5.41 5.89 5.59
C ALA A 62 4.89 7.32 5.80
N VAL A 63 4.49 7.99 4.72
CA VAL A 63 4.04 9.40 4.75
C VAL A 63 2.86 9.58 5.68
N GLY A 64 1.83 8.74 5.58
CA GLY A 64 0.68 8.96 6.43
C GLY A 64 0.76 8.25 7.79
N SER A 65 1.80 7.43 8.05
CA SER A 65 2.20 7.14 9.43
C SER A 65 2.71 8.40 10.15
N LEU A 66 3.28 9.36 9.40
CA LEU A 66 3.77 10.64 9.90
C LEU A 66 2.67 11.70 9.96
N LEU A 67 1.82 11.76 8.93
CA LEU A 67 0.81 12.82 8.76
C LEU A 67 -0.59 12.46 9.30
N GLY A 68 -0.85 11.19 9.60
CA GLY A 68 -2.19 10.68 9.92
C GLY A 68 -2.29 10.06 11.32
N ARG A 69 -3.53 9.84 11.79
CA ARG A 69 -3.75 9.01 12.98
C ARG A 69 -3.59 7.53 12.61
N ALA A 70 -2.44 6.96 12.99
CA ALA A 70 -2.05 5.56 12.78
C ALA A 70 -3.02 4.50 13.35
N GLY A 71 -4.02 4.89 14.14
CA GLY A 71 -5.07 4.01 14.67
C GLY A 71 -6.32 3.88 13.81
N THR A 72 -6.40 4.57 12.66
CA THR A 72 -7.58 4.60 11.77
C THR A 72 -7.22 4.02 10.40
N ALA A 73 -8.19 3.51 9.63
CA ALA A 73 -7.93 2.99 8.28
C ALA A 73 -7.80 4.09 7.21
N SER A 74 -8.38 5.27 7.48
CA SER A 74 -8.44 6.42 6.56
C SER A 74 -7.36 7.48 6.84
N TRP A 75 -6.71 7.39 8.01
CA TRP A 75 -5.69 8.33 8.50
C TRP A 75 -6.22 9.74 8.69
N LEU A 76 -7.55 9.86 8.79
CA LEU A 76 -8.24 11.12 9.01
C LEU A 76 -8.02 11.61 10.46
N PRO A 77 -7.94 12.94 10.65
CA PRO A 77 -8.10 13.53 11.96
C PRO A 77 -9.41 13.04 12.60
N ALA A 78 -9.42 12.74 13.90
CA ALA A 78 -10.63 12.21 14.55
C ALA A 78 -11.83 13.18 14.58
N ARG A 79 -11.67 14.42 14.16
CA ARG A 79 -12.81 15.32 13.92
C ARG A 79 -13.55 15.01 12.61
N THR A 80 -12.91 14.31 11.69
CA THR A 80 -13.41 14.01 10.34
C THR A 80 -13.43 12.51 10.04
N ASP A 81 -12.97 11.66 10.96
CA ASP A 81 -13.05 10.21 10.81
C ASP A 81 -14.46 9.69 11.17
N PRO A 82 -15.24 9.18 10.20
CA PRO A 82 -16.58 8.64 10.46
C PRO A 82 -16.58 7.38 11.34
N ALA A 83 -15.43 6.73 11.52
CA ALA A 83 -15.28 5.61 12.44
C ALA A 83 -14.94 6.04 13.88
N SER A 84 -14.71 7.33 14.13
CA SER A 84 -14.46 7.84 15.48
C SER A 84 -15.79 7.94 16.24
N THR A 85 -16.01 7.04 17.21
CA THR A 85 -17.09 7.20 18.19
C THR A 85 -16.81 8.43 19.04
N THR A 86 -17.44 9.55 18.69
CA THR A 86 -17.61 10.70 19.57
C THR A 86 -18.47 10.24 20.75
N LEU A 87 -17.83 9.84 21.85
CA LEU A 87 -18.51 9.76 23.15
C LEU A 87 -18.81 11.22 23.55
N ASN A 88 -20.08 11.61 23.44
CA ASN A 88 -20.63 12.76 24.15
C ASN A 88 -20.57 12.51 25.66
#